data_AF-A0A9D5S9P6-F1
#
_entry.id   AF-A0A9D5S9P6-F1
#
_cell.length_a   1.000
_cell.length_b   1.000
_cell.length_c   1.000
_cell.angle_alpha   90.00
_cell.angle_beta   90.00
_cell.angle_gamma   90.00
#
_symmetry.space_group_name_H-M   'P 1'
#
loop_
_entity.id
_entity.type
_entity.pdbx_description
1 polymer ?
#
loop_
_entity_poly.entity_id
_entity_poly.type
_entity_poly.pdbx_seq_one_letter_code
_entity_poly.pdbx_strand_id
1 'polypeptide(L)'
;MKAYKTDMIDLQREYDGCWEVFHRQYPYVERPKLYIKKLRKAWGLCAKRYISLNQKLQKLDDVYFVRHVIYHEMSHLIHMNHSRAFYDVLKQFDPLLKKENEKLHKRVEAFKAIVERKKLTENDSDI
;
A
#
# COMPACT_ATOMS: atom_id res chain seq x y z
N MET A 1 -13.01 -2.97 34.14
CA MET A 1 -12.28 -2.37 32.99
C MET A 1 -12.57 -3.19 31.75
N LYS A 2 -13.32 -2.66 30.77
CA LYS A 2 -13.47 -3.31 29.46
C LYS A 2 -12.32 -2.82 28.59
N ALA A 3 -11.47 -3.73 28.11
CA ALA A 3 -10.50 -3.41 27.07
C ALA A 3 -11.28 -3.05 25.80
N TYR A 4 -11.13 -1.81 25.33
CA TYR A 4 -11.60 -1.42 24.01
C TYR A 4 -10.76 -2.20 23.00
N LYS A 5 -11.29 -3.30 22.46
CA LYS A 5 -10.76 -3.89 21.23
C LYS A 5 -11.07 -2.87 20.14
N THR A 6 -10.08 -2.09 19.73
CA THR A 6 -10.16 -1.37 18.46
C THR A 6 -10.48 -2.41 17.38
N ASP A 7 -11.57 -2.23 16.64
CA ASP A 7 -11.93 -3.14 15.56
C ASP A 7 -10.75 -3.20 14.58
N MET A 8 -10.29 -4.42 14.28
CA MET A 8 -9.19 -4.61 13.34
C MET A 8 -9.58 -4.04 11.97
N ILE A 9 -8.62 -3.44 11.27
CA ILE A 9 -8.87 -2.94 9.92
C ILE A 9 -9.20 -4.13 9.01
N ASP A 10 -10.35 -4.07 8.34
CA ASP A 10 -10.74 -5.04 7.33
C ASP A 10 -10.00 -4.76 6.01
N LEU A 11 -8.91 -5.50 5.78
CA LEU A 11 -8.08 -5.32 4.58
C LEU A 11 -8.82 -5.65 3.28
N GLN A 12 -9.80 -6.56 3.31
CA GLN A 12 -10.57 -6.87 2.10
C GLN A 12 -11.44 -5.68 1.74
N ARG A 13 -12.16 -5.13 2.72
CA ARG A 13 -12.98 -3.93 2.53
C ARG A 13 -12.18 -2.73 2.05
N GLU A 14 -11.01 -2.49 2.66
CA GLU A 14 -10.14 -1.38 2.24
C GLU A 14 -9.57 -1.58 0.83
N TYR A 15 -9.16 -2.82 0.50
CA TYR A 15 -8.70 -3.15 -0.84
C TYR A 15 -9.79 -2.95 -1.89
N ASP A 16 -11.02 -3.40 -1.62
CA ASP A 16 -12.16 -3.27 -2.53
C ASP A 16 -12.49 -1.80 -2.76
N GLY A 17 -12.57 -0.99 -1.71
CA GLY A 17 -12.82 0.45 -1.83
C GLY A 17 -11.73 1.18 -2.63
N CYS A 18 -10.46 0.86 -2.39
CA CYS A 18 -9.35 1.39 -3.18
C CYS A 18 -9.43 0.96 -4.65
N TRP A 19 -9.80 -0.29 -4.91
CA TRP A 19 -9.93 -0.82 -6.28
C TRP A 19 -10.99 -0.09 -7.08
N GLU A 20 -12.17 0.16 -6.51
CA GLU A 20 -13.25 0.90 -7.20
C GLU A 20 -12.84 2.33 -7.59
N VAL A 21 -12.00 2.98 -6.78
CA VAL A 21 -11.45 4.30 -7.13
C VAL A 21 -10.39 4.17 -8.23
N PHE A 22 -9.46 3.23 -8.09
CA PHE A 22 -8.37 3.02 -9.03
C PHE A 22 -8.87 2.62 -10.42
N HIS A 23 -9.80 1.67 -10.49
CA HIS A 23 -10.35 1.12 -11.72
C HIS A 23 -11.13 2.16 -12.54
N ARG A 24 -11.76 3.14 -11.89
CA ARG A 24 -12.42 4.26 -12.60
C ARG A 24 -11.44 5.09 -13.45
N GLN A 25 -10.20 5.24 -12.98
CA GLN A 25 -9.15 5.96 -13.72
C GLN A 25 -8.41 5.03 -14.69
N TYR A 26 -8.29 3.75 -14.37
CA TYR A 26 -7.55 2.75 -15.13
C TYR A 26 -8.42 1.54 -15.49
N PRO A 27 -9.47 1.71 -16.32
CA PRO A 27 -10.47 0.67 -16.58
C PRO A 27 -9.92 -0.52 -17.39
N TYR A 28 -8.78 -0.34 -18.07
CA TYR A 28 -8.12 -1.39 -18.84
C TYR A 28 -7.23 -2.32 -17.99
N VAL A 29 -7.05 -2.03 -16.70
CA VAL A 29 -6.26 -2.87 -15.80
C VAL A 29 -7.16 -3.96 -15.20
N GLU A 30 -6.77 -5.23 -15.40
CA GLU A 30 -7.45 -6.38 -14.78
C GLU A 30 -7.30 -6.32 -13.25
N ARG A 31 -8.38 -6.62 -12.52
CA ARG A 31 -8.37 -6.67 -11.06
C ARG A 31 -7.43 -7.76 -10.57
N PRO A 32 -6.34 -7.42 -9.86
CA PRO A 32 -5.45 -8.44 -9.34
C PRO A 32 -6.12 -9.18 -8.18
N LYS A 33 -5.83 -10.47 -8.03
CA LYS A 33 -6.30 -11.22 -6.87
C LYS A 33 -5.63 -10.71 -5.59
N LEU A 34 -6.40 -10.48 -4.53
CA LEU A 34 -5.87 -10.15 -3.22
C LEU A 34 -5.48 -11.41 -2.45
N TYR A 35 -4.30 -11.39 -1.84
CA TYR A 35 -3.88 -12.35 -0.82
C TYR A 35 -3.55 -11.62 0.48
N ILE A 36 -4.13 -12.05 1.59
CA ILE A 36 -3.75 -11.57 2.93
C ILE A 36 -2.92 -12.66 3.59
N LYS A 37 -1.64 -12.39 3.84
CA LYS A 37 -0.71 -13.39 4.39
C LYS A 37 0.34 -12.78 5.30
N LYS A 38 1.07 -13.63 6.04
CA LYS A 38 2.27 -13.20 6.76
C LYS A 38 3.39 -12.94 5.75
N LEU A 39 3.77 -11.68 5.58
CA LEU A 39 4.97 -11.32 4.82
C LEU A 39 6.12 -11.07 5.80
N ARG A 40 7.29 -11.66 5.51
CA ARG A 40 8.48 -11.55 6.36
C ARG A 40 9.09 -10.15 6.31
N LYS A 41 9.23 -9.60 5.09
CA LYS A 41 9.96 -8.36 4.82
C LYS A 41 9.14 -7.28 4.11
N ALA A 42 7.83 -7.39 3.99
CA ALA A 42 7.06 -6.36 3.27
C ALA A 42 5.71 -6.09 3.91
N TRP A 43 5.17 -4.91 3.66
CA TRP A 43 3.78 -4.57 3.99
C TRP A 43 2.83 -4.94 2.84
N GLY A 44 3.32 -4.81 1.61
CA GLY A 44 2.65 -5.23 0.39
C GLY A 44 3.63 -5.84 -0.61
N LEU A 45 3.11 -6.58 -1.58
CA LEU A 45 3.85 -7.02 -2.77
C LEU A 45 2.89 -7.14 -3.95
N CYS A 46 3.27 -6.55 -5.07
CA CYS A 46 2.60 -6.71 -6.35
C CYS A 46 3.38 -7.67 -7.26
N ALA A 47 2.67 -8.61 -7.88
CA ALA A 47 3.12 -9.36 -9.04
C ALA A 47 2.10 -9.17 -10.17
N LYS A 48 2.42 -9.60 -11.39
CA LYS A 48 1.61 -9.36 -12.60
C LYS A 48 0.09 -9.55 -12.45
N ARG A 49 -0.38 -10.48 -11.62
CA ARG A 49 -1.83 -10.79 -11.47
C ARG A 49 -2.33 -10.81 -10.02
N TYR A 50 -1.51 -10.44 -9.05
CA TYR A 50 -1.92 -10.50 -7.65
C TYR A 50 -1.21 -9.46 -6.78
N ILE A 51 -1.94 -9.01 -5.77
CA ILE A 51 -1.41 -8.18 -4.69
C ILE A 51 -1.46 -9.01 -3.41
N SER A 52 -0.35 -9.04 -2.69
CA SER A 52 -0.26 -9.61 -1.35
C SER A 52 -0.15 -8.50 -0.32
N LEU A 53 -1.04 -8.46 0.67
CA LEU A 53 -0.95 -7.59 1.82
C LEU A 53 -0.51 -8.36 3.07
N ASN A 54 0.33 -7.74 3.88
CA ASN A 54 0.75 -8.30 5.15
C ASN A 54 -0.40 -8.22 6.15
N GLN A 55 -0.83 -9.35 6.71
CA GLN A 55 -1.87 -9.40 7.74
C GLN A 55 -1.57 -8.52 8.97
N LYS A 56 -0.31 -8.13 9.20
CA LYS A 56 0.06 -7.16 10.25
C LYS A 56 -0.63 -5.80 10.08
N LEU A 57 -1.02 -5.43 8.85
CA LEU A 57 -1.75 -4.19 8.56
C LEU A 57 -3.11 -4.13 9.29
N GLN A 58 -3.77 -5.27 9.56
CA GLN A 58 -5.04 -5.33 10.28
C GLN A 58 -4.95 -4.81 11.72
N LYS A 59 -3.75 -4.84 12.30
CA LYS A 59 -3.49 -4.44 13.69
C LYS A 59 -3.07 -2.98 13.83
N LEU A 60 -2.94 -2.28 12.71
CA LEU A 60 -2.68 -0.85 12.73
C LEU A 60 -3.97 -0.11 13.05
N ASP A 61 -3.83 1.03 13.71
CA ASP A 61 -4.89 2.00 13.95
C ASP A 61 -5.02 3.03 12.81
N ASP A 62 -4.07 3.03 11.88
CA ASP A 62 -3.99 4.00 10.78
C ASP A 62 -4.46 3.42 9.44
N VAL A 63 -5.74 3.61 9.13
CA VAL A 63 -6.34 3.20 7.84
C VAL A 63 -5.70 3.92 6.65
N TYR A 64 -5.15 5.13 6.83
CA TYR A 64 -4.49 5.83 5.73
C TYR A 64 -3.18 5.16 5.34
N PHE A 65 -2.44 4.61 6.30
CA PHE A 65 -1.26 3.79 6.01
C PHE A 65 -1.64 2.51 5.25
N VAL A 66 -2.73 1.86 5.64
CA VAL A 66 -3.23 0.67 4.92
C VAL A 66 -3.56 1.01 3.47
N ARG A 67 -4.30 2.10 3.24
CA ARG A 67 -4.63 2.59 1.88
C ARG A 67 -3.40 3.00 1.08
N HIS A 68 -2.42 3.63 1.72
CA HIS A 68 -1.14 3.95 1.10
C HIS A 68 -0.45 2.69 0.55
N VAL A 69 -0.33 1.63 1.36
CA VAL A 69 0.26 0.36 0.92
C VAL A 69 -0.56 -0.26 -0.23
N ILE A 70 -1.88 -0.21 -0.15
CA ILE A 70 -2.75 -0.73 -1.23
C ILE A 70 -2.50 0.03 -2.54
N TYR A 71 -2.57 1.36 -2.53
CA TYR A 71 -2.35 2.16 -3.73
C TYR A 71 -0.91 2.07 -4.25
N HIS A 72 0.06 1.88 -3.36
CA HIS A 72 1.46 1.60 -3.74
C HIS A 72 1.55 0.32 -4.58
N GLU A 73 0.95 -0.77 -4.11
CA GLU A 73 0.95 -2.03 -4.86
C GLU A 73 0.09 -1.95 -6.13
N MET A 74 -1.03 -1.21 -6.14
CA MET A 74 -1.82 -0.97 -7.36
C MET A 74 -1.06 -0.13 -8.39
N SER A 75 -0.25 0.83 -7.95
CA SER A 75 0.58 1.65 -8.85
C SER A 75 1.63 0.81 -9.58
N HIS A 76 2.09 -0.29 -8.97
CA HIS A 76 2.97 -1.27 -9.62
C HIS A 76 2.31 -2.02 -10.79
N LEU A 77 0.98 -2.00 -10.92
CA LEU A 77 0.27 -2.54 -12.08
C LEU A 77 0.47 -1.68 -13.35
N ILE A 78 0.78 -0.39 -13.19
CA ILE A 78 1.06 0.54 -14.28
C ILE A 78 2.57 0.69 -14.49
N HIS A 79 3.31 0.88 -13.40
CA HIS A 79 4.76 1.14 -13.42
C HIS A 79 5.48 0.32 -12.36
N MET A 80 6.26 -0.68 -12.76
CA MET A 80 6.89 -1.61 -11.83
C MET A 80 7.99 -0.97 -10.96
N ASN A 81 8.72 -0.02 -11.52
CA ASN A 81 9.80 0.67 -10.82
C ASN A 81 9.28 1.95 -10.16
N HIS A 82 9.86 2.38 -9.02
CA HIS A 82 9.57 3.65 -8.33
C HIS A 82 10.07 4.88 -9.09
N SER A 83 9.76 4.97 -10.39
CA SER A 83 10.09 6.09 -11.27
C SER A 83 9.22 7.30 -10.97
N ARG A 84 9.54 8.44 -11.60
CA ARG A 84 8.66 9.62 -11.51
C ARG A 84 7.22 9.30 -11.91
N ALA A 85 7.04 8.53 -12.98
CA ALA A 85 5.73 8.10 -13.47
C ALA A 85 4.98 7.25 -12.43
N PHE A 86 5.67 6.36 -11.69
CA PHE A 86 5.05 5.62 -10.58
C PHE A 86 4.48 6.56 -9.51
N TYR A 87 5.28 7.55 -9.08
CA TYR A 87 4.83 8.50 -8.06
C TYR A 87 3.71 9.41 -8.56
N ASP A 88 3.69 9.72 -9.86
CA ASP A 88 2.62 10.50 -10.46
C ASP A 88 1.30 9.70 -10.52
N VAL A 89 1.34 8.37 -10.68
CA VAL A 89 0.17 7.49 -10.48
C VAL A 89 -0.25 7.47 -9.01
N LEU A 90 0.67 7.16 -8.10
CA LEU A 90 0.37 7.00 -6.67
C LEU A 90 -0.27 8.26 -6.07
N LYS A 91 0.20 9.46 -6.44
CA LYS A 91 -0.32 10.76 -5.98
C LYS A 91 -1.77 11.04 -6.38
N GLN A 92 -2.28 10.42 -7.45
CA GLN A 92 -3.67 10.63 -7.87
C GLN A 92 -4.64 10.08 -6.82
N PHE A 93 -4.26 8.97 -6.20
CA PHE A 93 -5.13 8.21 -5.29
C PHE A 93 -4.78 8.39 -3.83
N ASP A 94 -3.49 8.41 -3.52
CA ASP A 94 -3.04 8.39 -2.14
C ASP A 94 -3.25 9.77 -1.50
N PRO A 95 -4.21 9.89 -0.56
CA PRO A 95 -4.45 11.15 0.13
C PRO A 95 -3.21 11.60 0.89
N LEU A 96 -2.34 10.68 1.34
CA LEU A 96 -1.13 11.03 2.06
C LEU A 96 -0.16 11.85 1.20
N LEU A 97 -0.09 11.57 -0.11
CA LEU A 97 0.80 12.28 -1.04
C LEU A 97 0.21 13.56 -1.63
N LYS A 98 -1.08 13.86 -1.39
CA LYS A 98 -1.67 15.12 -1.85
C LYS A 98 -1.09 16.27 -1.02
N LYS A 99 -0.42 17.19 -1.71
CA LYS A 99 0.45 18.26 -1.17
C LYS A 99 -0.22 19.29 -0.26
N GLU A 100 -1.53 19.20 -0.04
CA GLU A 100 -2.32 20.23 0.63
C GLU A 100 -2.19 20.19 2.17
N ASN A 101 -1.51 19.18 2.73
CA ASN A 101 -1.39 19.04 4.18
C ASN A 101 0.03 18.70 4.65
N GLU A 102 0.72 19.69 5.22
CA GLU A 102 2.12 19.60 5.68
C GLU A 102 2.32 18.53 6.78
N LYS A 103 1.32 18.32 7.66
CA LYS A 103 1.35 17.23 8.66
C LYS A 103 1.30 15.85 8.00
N LEU A 104 0.58 15.74 6.89
CA LEU A 104 0.45 14.51 6.11
C LEU A 104 1.76 14.19 5.38
N HIS A 105 2.48 15.23 4.91
CA HIS A 105 3.77 15.08 4.26
C HIS A 105 4.85 14.50 5.19
N LYS A 106 4.93 14.95 6.45
CA LYS A 106 5.86 14.35 7.43
C LYS A 106 5.54 12.88 7.72
N ARG A 107 4.26 12.51 7.74
CA ARG A 107 3.81 11.11 7.90
C ARG A 107 4.18 10.27 6.69
N VAL A 108 4.00 10.80 5.47
CA VAL A 108 4.44 10.14 4.23
C VAL A 108 5.91 9.77 4.27
N GLU A 109 6.79 10.71 4.62
CA GLU A 109 8.23 10.45 4.58
C GLU A 109 8.64 9.38 5.61
N ALA A 110 8.03 9.41 6.79
CA ALA A 110 8.19 8.34 7.78
C ALA A 110 7.68 6.98 7.25
N PHE A 111 6.56 6.96 6.52
CA PHE A 111 5.99 5.75 5.96
C PHE A 111 6.74 5.20 4.76
N LYS A 112 7.16 6.05 3.82
CA LYS A 112 8.04 5.68 2.71
C LYS A 112 9.31 5.03 3.24
N ALA A 113 9.94 5.62 4.26
CA ALA A 113 11.10 5.02 4.89
C ALA A 113 10.81 3.61 5.44
N ILE A 114 9.60 3.34 5.96
CA ILE A 114 9.20 2.02 6.46
C ILE A 114 8.90 1.03 5.33
N VAL A 115 8.25 1.47 4.25
CA VAL A 115 7.87 0.64 3.11
C VAL A 115 9.10 0.32 2.25
N GLU A 116 9.95 1.32 1.98
CA GLU A 116 11.14 1.22 1.13
C GLU A 116 12.31 0.54 1.85
N ARG A 117 12.56 0.82 3.15
CA ARG A 117 13.65 0.12 3.89
C ARG A 117 13.49 -1.38 3.91
N LYS A 118 12.26 -1.91 3.88
CA LYS A 118 12.07 -3.36 3.91
C LYS A 118 12.17 -4.03 2.54
N LYS A 119 12.10 -3.28 1.42
CA LYS A 119 12.47 -3.77 0.08
C LYS A 119 14.00 -3.76 -0.13
N LEU A 120 14.74 -2.90 0.58
CA LEU A 120 16.20 -2.73 0.44
C LEU A 120 17.05 -3.78 1.19
N THR A 121 16.48 -4.61 2.09
CA THR A 121 17.24 -5.66 2.79
C THR A 121 17.37 -6.97 1.97
N GLU A 122 17.33 -6.87 0.65
CA GLU A 122 17.42 -7.99 -0.30
C GLU A 122 18.47 -7.80 -1.41
N ASN A 123 19.52 -6.99 -1.18
CA ASN A 123 20.70 -6.99 -2.05
C ASN A 123 21.98 -7.58 -1.43
N ASP A 124 21.91 -8.14 -0.23
CA ASP A 124 23.01 -8.93 0.32
C ASP A 124 22.53 -10.36 0.60
N SER A 125 23.31 -11.32 0.08
CA SER A 125 23.18 -12.79 0.15
C SER A 125 22.11 -13.44 -0.72
N ASP A 126 22.48 -13.63 -2.00
CA ASP A 126 22.59 -14.97 -2.60
C ASP A 126 23.64 -14.90 -3.75
N ILE A 127 24.92 -14.85 -3.35
CA ILE A 127 26.06 -15.50 -4.03
C ILE A 127 26.41 -16.71 -3.18
#